data_AF-A0A3M9ZSX6-F1
#
_entry.id   AF-A0A3M9ZSX6-F1
#
_cell.length_a   1.000
_cell.length_b   1.000
_cell.length_c   1.000
_cell.angle_alpha   90.00
_cell.angle_beta   90.00
_cell.angle_gamma   90.00
#
_symmetry.space_group_name_H-M   'P 1'
#
loop_
_entity.id
_entity.type
_entity.pdbx_description
1 polymer ?
#
loop_
_entity_poly.entity_id
_entity_poly.type
_entity_poly.pdbx_seq_one_letter_code
_entity_poly.pdbx_strand_id
1 'polypeptide(L)' 'MATYSGQVAELHRRYNAAAKKAGSGKTLLKAFRAHKKAHERILKRHLAEELADAKKKGRALDKKK' A
#
# COMPACT_ATOMS: atom_id res chain seq x y z
N MET A 1 3.64 12.84 -8.78
CA MET A 1 4.16 11.83 -7.83
C MET A 1 2.97 11.18 -7.14
N ALA A 2 2.77 9.87 -7.29
CA ALA A 2 1.67 9.18 -6.59
C ALA A 2 2.08 8.99 -5.12
N THR A 3 1.35 9.62 -4.20
CA THR A 3 1.56 9.45 -2.76
C THR A 3 1.04 8.09 -2.31
N TYR A 4 1.59 7.53 -1.22
CA TYR A 4 1.08 6.29 -0.60
C TYR A 4 -0.44 6.36 -0.38
N SER A 5 -0.93 7.50 0.14
CA SER A 5 -2.36 7.77 0.32
C SER A 5 -3.17 7.72 -0.99
N GLY A 6 -2.62 8.24 -2.10
CA GLY A 6 -3.25 8.18 -3.41
C GLY A 6 -3.37 6.75 -3.94
N GLN A 7 -2.33 5.93 -3.75
CA GLN A 7 -2.34 4.51 -4.15
C GLN A 7 -3.32 3.68 -3.31
N VAL A 8 -3.37 3.92 -2.00
CA VAL A 8 -4.35 3.28 -1.10
C VAL A 8 -5.78 3.66 -1.50
N ALA A 9 -6.04 4.94 -1.75
CA ALA A 9 -7.37 5.41 -2.15
C ALA A 9 -7.83 4.79 -3.49
N GLU A 10 -6.91 4.55 -4.42
CA GLU A 10 -7.22 3.85 -5.66
C GLU A 10 -7.54 2.36 -5.44
N LEU A 11 -6.79 1.66 -4.57
CA LEU A 11 -7.07 0.27 -4.21
C LEU A 11 -8.47 0.12 -3.58
N HIS A 12 -8.86 1.02 -2.69
CA HIS A 12 -10.19 1.03 -2.10
C HIS A 12 -11.28 1.30 -3.15
N ARG A 13 -11.06 2.23 -4.08
CA ARG A 13 -12.01 2.47 -5.19
C ARG A 13 -12.22 1.23 -6.04
N ARG A 14 -11.14 0.54 -6.42
CA ARG A 14 -11.18 -0.71 -7.21
C ARG A 14 -11.88 -1.83 -6.44
N TYR A 15 -11.59 -1.99 -5.15
CA TYR A 15 -12.26 -2.97 -4.29
C TYR A 15 -13.75 -2.69 -4.16
N ASN A 16 -14.15 -1.44 -3.88
CA ASN A 16 -15.55 -1.07 -3.75
C ASN A 16 -16.33 -1.31 -5.05
N ALA A 17 -15.73 -1.03 -6.20
CA ALA A 17 -16.33 -1.35 -7.49
C ALA A 17 -16.49 -2.87 -7.70
N ALA A 18 -15.47 -3.67 -7.33
CA ALA A 18 -15.54 -5.13 -7.42
C ALA A 18 -16.55 -5.73 -6.43
N ALA A 19 -16.65 -5.16 -5.22
CA ALA A 19 -17.60 -5.56 -4.20
C ALA A 19 -19.05 -5.29 -4.63
N LYS A 20 -19.32 -4.12 -5.23
CA LYS A 20 -20.65 -3.80 -5.80
C LYS A 20 -21.07 -4.72 -6.94
N LYS A 21 -20.12 -5.25 -7.70
CA LYS A 21 -20.36 -6.19 -8.81
C LYS A 21 -20.39 -7.66 -8.36
N ALA A 22 -20.05 -7.96 -7.11
CA ALA A 22 -19.96 -9.32 -6.64
C ALA A 22 -21.36 -9.91 -6.39
N GLY A 23 -21.83 -10.77 -7.30
CA GLY A 23 -23.10 -11.48 -7.14
C GLY A 23 -23.09 -12.66 -6.14
N SER A 24 -21.95 -12.94 -5.48
CA SER A 24 -21.86 -14.00 -4.47
C SER A 24 -20.77 -13.73 -3.43
N GLY A 25 -20.93 -14.31 -2.24
CA GLY A 25 -19.94 -14.21 -1.16
C GLY A 25 -18.56 -14.74 -1.55
N LYS A 26 -18.48 -15.80 -2.37
CA LYS A 26 -17.20 -16.34 -2.87
C LYS A 26 -16.47 -15.33 -3.76
N THR A 27 -17.20 -14.62 -4.63
CA THR A 27 -16.65 -13.57 -5.49
C THR A 27 -16.16 -12.37 -4.67
N LEU A 28 -16.93 -11.97 -3.65
CA LEU A 28 -16.52 -10.91 -2.73
C LEU A 28 -15.24 -11.27 -1.97
N LEU A 29 -15.15 -12.49 -1.47
CA LEU A 29 -13.97 -12.98 -0.76
C LEU A 29 -12.72 -12.99 -1.65
N LYS A 30 -12.88 -13.37 -2.93
CA LYS A 30 -11.80 -13.30 -3.93
C LYS A 30 -11.34 -11.86 -4.16
N ALA A 31 -12.28 -10.93 -4.30
CA ALA A 31 -11.98 -9.50 -4.45
C ALA A 31 -11.24 -8.95 -3.22
N PHE A 32 -11.66 -9.32 -2.01
CA PHE A 32 -11.00 -8.93 -0.76
C PHE A 32 -9.57 -9.46 -0.67
N ARG A 33 -9.34 -10.74 -0.98
CA ARG A 33 -7.99 -11.34 -0.98
C ARG A 33 -7.05 -10.62 -1.95
N ALA A 34 -7.54 -10.29 -3.15
CA ALA A 34 -6.79 -9.54 -4.15
C ALA A 34 -6.48 -8.11 -3.65
N HIS A 35 -7.46 -7.43 -3.06
CA HIS A 35 -7.31 -6.12 -2.44
C HIS A 35 -6.23 -6.14 -1.34
N LYS A 36 -6.32 -7.08 -0.39
CA LYS A 36 -5.34 -7.25 0.71
C LYS A 36 -3.92 -7.40 0.16
N LYS A 37 -3.71 -8.32 -0.79
CA LYS A 37 -2.39 -8.57 -1.39
C LYS A 37 -1.81 -7.33 -2.07
N ALA A 38 -2.65 -6.56 -2.77
CA ALA A 38 -2.23 -5.32 -3.40
C ALA A 38 -1.87 -4.25 -2.35
N HIS A 39 -2.66 -4.14 -1.27
CA HIS A 39 -2.42 -3.23 -0.18
C HIS A 39 -1.11 -3.54 0.57
N GLU A 40 -0.84 -4.80 0.86
CA GLU A 40 0.41 -5.24 1.50
C GLU A 40 1.63 -4.93 0.64
N ARG A 41 1.52 -5.08 -0.70
CA ARG A 41 2.62 -4.78 -1.62
C ARG A 41 3.00 -3.30 -1.60
N ILE A 42 2.03 -2.40 -1.63
CA ILE A 42 2.31 -0.95 -1.61
C ILE A 42 2.83 -0.51 -0.25
N LEU A 43 2.30 -1.08 0.84
CA LEU A 43 2.76 -0.80 2.20
C LEU A 43 4.23 -1.21 2.38
N LYS A 44 4.59 -2.42 1.94
CA LYS A 44 5.97 -2.90 2.02
C LYS A 44 6.94 -1.98 1.26
N ARG A 45 6.54 -1.51 0.08
CA ARG A 45 7.35 -0.57 -0.72
C ARG A 45 7.51 0.76 0.01
N HIS A 46 6.41 1.33 0.51
CA HIS A 46 6.43 2.60 1.23
C HIS A 46 7.35 2.55 2.46
N LEU A 47 7.23 1.51 3.28
CA LEU A 47 8.10 1.33 4.45
C LEU A 47 9.58 1.16 4.09
N ALA A 48 9.87 0.48 2.98
CA ALA A 48 11.25 0.34 2.50
C ALA A 48 11.85 1.70 2.06
N GLU A 49 11.04 2.54 1.41
CA GLU A 49 11.43 3.90 1.02
C GLU A 49 11.67 4.78 2.27
N GLU A 50 10.77 4.73 3.27
CA GLU A 50 10.94 5.45 4.54
C GLU A 50 12.16 4.98 5.33
N LEU A 51 12.41 3.68 5.39
CA LEU A 51 13.60 3.12 6.05
C LEU A 51 14.90 3.56 5.36
N ALA A 52 14.91 3.60 4.03
CA ALA A 52 16.08 4.06 3.27
C ALA A 52 16.37 5.54 3.56
N ASP A 53 15.33 6.38 3.59
CA ASP A 53 15.45 7.79 3.96
C ASP A 53 15.93 7.97 5.41
N ALA A 54 15.35 7.22 6.36
CA ALA A 54 15.78 7.22 7.76
C ALA A 54 17.25 6.82 7.92
N LYS A 55 17.69 5.75 7.23
CA LYS A 55 19.10 5.32 7.24
C LYS A 55 20.04 6.36 6.62
N LYS A 56 19.60 7.08 5.59
CA LYS A 56 20.38 8.15 4.97
C LYS A 56 20.54 9.33 5.93
N LYS A 57 19.44 9.76 6.56
CA LYS A 57 19.42 10.84 7.55
C LYS A 57 20.23 10.50 8.79
N GLY A 58 20.05 9.29 9.34
CA GLY A 58 20.84 8.79 10.48
C GLY A 58 22.34 8.86 10.22
N ARG A 59 22.80 8.32 9.09
CA ARG A 59 24.22 8.41 8.69
C ARG A 59 24.74 9.83 8.54
N ALA A 60 23.90 10.77 8.07
CA ALA A 60 24.29 12.18 7.98
C ALA A 60 24.39 12.84 9.37
N LEU A 61 23.61 12.39 10.35
CA LEU A 61 23.70 12.84 11.74
C LEU A 61 24.94 12.26 12.43
N ASP A 62 25.25 10.97 12.23
CA ASP A 62 26.44 10.34 12.81
C ASP A 62 27.76 10.98 12.32
N LYS A 63 27.81 11.44 11.07
CA LYS A 63 29.00 12.14 10.51
C LYS A 63 29.21 13.56 11.04
N LYS A 64 28.24 14.13 11.75
CA LYS A 64 28.31 15.48 12.33
C LYS A 64 28.71 15.47 13.82
N LYS A 65 28.83 14.29 14.42
CA LYS A 65 29.43 14.10 15.75
C LYS A 65 30.92 13.83 15.62
#